data_AF-A0A517NCZ3-F1
#
_entry.id   AF-A0A517NCZ3-F1
#
_cell.length_a   1.000
_cell.length_b   1.000
_cell.length_c   1.000
_cell.angle_alpha   90.00
_cell.angle_beta   90.00
_cell.angle_gamma   90.00
#
_symmetry.space_group_name_H-M   'P 1'
#
loop_
_entity.id
_entity.type
_entity.pdbx_description
1 polymer ?
#
loop_
_entity_poly.entity_id
_entity_poly.type
_entity_poly.pdbx_seq_one_letter_code
_entity_poly.pdbx_strand_id
1 'polypeptide(L)'
;MNPDASAGSPQPIDFVLGNSSFDPGDKIEIESVTTSGNELEVGATVTVKGQYTLESIDDAELSFYSTVTPKPGETPVGTPIQPSQTMHAKKGTHSFTLSKVITTTGSPHVSFYHPKTGQGIGGVYFSVKQGTEKRSK
;
A
#
# COMPACT_ATOMS: atom_id res chain seq x y z
N MET A 1 -15.65 5.34 -33.14
CA MET A 1 -14.70 5.02 -32.07
C MET A 1 -14.98 5.92 -30.87
N ASN A 2 -15.49 5.37 -29.77
CA ASN A 2 -15.53 6.07 -28.49
C ASN A 2 -14.33 5.59 -27.67
N PRO A 3 -13.38 6.44 -27.26
CA PRO A 3 -12.38 6.09 -26.28
C PRO A 3 -12.84 6.56 -24.91
N ASP A 4 -13.95 6.02 -24.39
CA ASP A 4 -14.22 6.13 -22.96
C ASP A 4 -13.70 4.85 -22.32
N ALA A 5 -12.39 4.84 -22.08
CA ALA A 5 -11.82 3.88 -21.16
C ALA A 5 -12.60 4.05 -19.87
N SER A 6 -13.39 3.03 -19.51
CA SER A 6 -14.03 2.88 -18.22
C SER A 6 -12.94 2.76 -17.15
N ALA A 7 -12.25 3.86 -16.86
CA ALA A 7 -11.52 4.05 -15.62
C ALA A 7 -12.58 4.30 -14.57
N GLY A 8 -13.18 3.21 -14.08
CA GLY A 8 -14.15 3.27 -12.99
C GLY A 8 -13.60 4.15 -11.87
N SER A 9 -14.42 5.06 -11.35
CA SER A 9 -14.07 5.87 -10.19
C SER A 9 -13.48 4.98 -9.09
N PRO A 10 -12.40 5.40 -8.40
CA PRO A 10 -11.77 4.55 -7.41
C PRO A 10 -12.79 4.16 -6.32
N GLN A 11 -13.05 2.86 -6.17
CA GLN A 11 -14.01 2.31 -5.23
C GLN A 11 -13.34 2.09 -3.87
N PRO A 12 -13.97 2.49 -2.74
CA PRO A 12 -13.45 2.16 -1.42
C PRO A 12 -13.53 0.65 -1.18
N ILE A 13 -12.50 0.09 -0.55
CA ILE A 13 -12.45 -1.32 -0.17
C ILE A 13 -12.31 -1.41 1.34
N ASP A 14 -13.08 -2.32 1.94
CA ASP A 14 -12.88 -2.70 3.33
C ASP A 14 -11.49 -3.33 3.51
N PHE A 15 -10.74 -2.84 4.49
CA PHE A 15 -9.42 -3.35 4.83
C PHE A 15 -9.33 -3.72 6.30
N VAL A 16 -8.35 -4.56 6.62
CA VAL A 16 -7.99 -4.95 7.97
C VAL A 16 -6.51 -4.71 8.14
N LEU A 17 -6.14 -4.01 9.20
CA LEU A 17 -4.75 -3.89 9.62
C LEU A 17 -4.28 -5.23 10.18
N GLY A 18 -3.18 -5.71 9.64
CA GLY A 18 -2.50 -6.92 10.09
C GLY A 18 -1.35 -6.58 11.03
N ASN A 19 -0.29 -7.39 10.96
CA ASN A 19 0.92 -7.20 11.75
C ASN A 19 1.50 -5.80 11.54
N SER A 20 1.84 -5.14 12.65
CA SER A 20 2.56 -3.88 12.65
C SER A 20 3.75 -3.95 13.60
N SER A 21 4.83 -3.27 13.23
CA SER A 21 6.03 -3.13 14.05
C SER A 21 6.60 -1.75 13.78
N PHE A 22 6.78 -0.95 14.82
CA PHE A 22 7.26 0.43 14.71
C PHE A 22 8.27 0.69 15.82
N ASP A 23 9.23 1.58 15.55
CA ASP A 23 10.06 2.16 16.60
C ASP A 23 9.21 3.02 17.56
N PRO A 24 9.69 3.27 18.79
CA PRO A 24 8.96 4.07 19.76
C PRO A 24 8.63 5.47 19.25
N GLY A 25 7.33 5.81 19.20
CA GLY A 25 6.82 7.10 18.71
C GLY A 25 6.42 7.10 17.23
N ASP A 26 6.81 6.08 16.46
CA ASP A 26 6.40 5.96 15.08
C ASP A 26 5.04 5.28 14.95
N LYS A 27 4.22 5.74 13.98
CA LYS A 27 2.88 5.21 13.74
C LYS A 27 2.48 5.36 12.28
N ILE A 28 1.74 4.40 11.76
CA ILE A 28 1.02 4.52 10.49
C ILE A 28 -0.43 4.12 10.72
N GLU A 29 -1.34 5.01 10.34
CA GLU A 29 -2.77 4.81 10.38
C GLU A 29 -3.30 4.89 8.96
N ILE A 30 -3.83 3.77 8.46
CA ILE A 30 -4.53 3.75 7.19
C ILE A 30 -5.97 4.15 7.46
N GLU A 31 -6.44 5.21 6.80
CA GLU A 31 -7.81 5.71 6.94
C GLU A 31 -8.73 5.14 5.87
N SER A 32 -8.23 5.03 4.63
CA SER A 32 -8.99 4.49 3.51
C SER A 32 -8.10 3.83 2.48
N VAL A 33 -8.64 2.78 1.87
CA VAL A 33 -8.04 2.10 0.71
C VAL A 33 -9.06 2.13 -0.41
N THR A 34 -8.64 2.57 -1.60
CA THR A 34 -9.47 2.57 -2.79
C THR A 34 -8.79 1.81 -3.93
N THR A 35 -9.58 1.32 -4.89
CA THR A 35 -9.08 0.60 -6.07
C THR A 35 -9.76 1.08 -7.34
N SER A 36 -9.05 1.08 -8.46
CA SER A 36 -9.64 1.32 -9.79
C SER A 36 -10.28 0.06 -10.40
N GLY A 37 -10.15 -1.11 -9.79
CA GLY A 37 -10.72 -2.38 -10.26
C GLY A 37 -11.57 -3.07 -9.20
N ASN A 38 -11.73 -4.39 -9.31
CA ASN A 38 -12.33 -5.19 -8.24
C ASN A 38 -11.26 -5.52 -7.20
N GLU A 39 -11.32 -4.88 -6.04
CA GLU A 39 -10.46 -5.20 -4.88
C GLU A 39 -8.95 -5.08 -5.20
N LEU A 40 -8.18 -6.17 -5.05
CA LEU A 40 -6.77 -6.29 -5.41
C LEU A 40 -6.59 -7.12 -6.70
N GLU A 41 -7.39 -6.85 -7.72
CA GLU A 41 -7.23 -7.46 -9.04
C GLU A 41 -5.88 -7.06 -9.67
N VAL A 42 -5.21 -8.02 -10.31
CA VAL A 42 -3.98 -7.74 -11.06
C VAL A 42 -4.30 -6.81 -12.24
N GLY A 43 -3.60 -5.69 -12.32
CA GLY A 43 -3.84 -4.59 -13.25
C GLY A 43 -4.59 -3.41 -12.62
N ALA A 44 -5.23 -3.61 -11.47
CA ALA A 44 -5.92 -2.52 -10.76
C ALA A 44 -4.93 -1.61 -10.01
N THR A 45 -5.21 -0.31 -10.00
CA THR A 45 -4.48 0.66 -9.18
C THR A 45 -5.11 0.76 -7.82
N VAL A 46 -4.34 0.48 -6.77
CA VAL A 46 -4.77 0.59 -5.38
C VAL A 46 -4.14 1.82 -4.77
N THR A 47 -4.96 2.65 -4.14
CA THR A 47 -4.55 3.88 -3.45
C THR A 47 -4.84 3.74 -1.97
N VAL A 48 -3.84 3.99 -1.15
CA VAL A 48 -3.90 3.99 0.30
C VAL A 48 -3.75 5.42 0.78
N LYS A 49 -4.67 5.85 1.63
CA LYS A 49 -4.64 7.16 2.29
C LYS A 49 -4.69 6.98 3.79
N GLY A 50 -3.98 7.85 4.47
CA GLY A 50 -3.91 7.79 5.91
C GLY A 50 -3.07 8.89 6.50
N GLN A 51 -2.72 8.69 7.76
CA GLN A 51 -1.81 9.54 8.51
C GLN A 51 -0.64 8.72 9.03
N TYR A 52 0.53 9.33 9.04
CA TYR A 52 1.70 8.74 9.66
C TYR A 52 2.25 9.71 10.70
N THR A 53 2.87 9.15 11.73
CA THR A 53 3.67 9.87 12.71
C THR A 53 5.07 9.31 12.67
N LEU A 54 6.05 10.17 12.44
CA LEU A 54 7.47 9.83 12.49
C LEU A 54 8.10 10.63 13.63
N GLU A 55 8.57 9.97 14.68
CA GLU A 55 9.25 10.61 15.81
C GLU A 55 10.68 10.11 15.99
N SER A 56 10.95 8.87 15.58
CA SER A 56 12.23 8.18 15.77
C SER A 56 13.38 8.89 15.05
N ILE A 57 13.15 9.42 13.84
CA ILE A 57 14.17 10.09 13.01
C ILE A 57 13.62 11.37 12.36
N ASP A 58 14.53 12.17 11.77
CA ASP A 58 14.18 13.44 11.11
C ASP A 58 13.43 13.24 9.79
N ASP A 59 13.80 12.21 9.02
CA ASP A 59 13.20 11.90 7.73
C ASP A 59 13.29 10.40 7.37
N ALA A 60 12.24 9.87 6.77
CA ALA A 60 12.10 8.49 6.31
C ALA A 60 11.51 8.45 4.89
N GLU A 61 11.65 7.32 4.21
CA GLU A 61 10.89 7.03 2.99
C GLU A 61 9.70 6.14 3.35
N LEU A 62 8.48 6.64 3.15
CA LEU A 62 7.25 5.88 3.33
C LEU A 62 6.89 5.19 2.01
N SER A 63 6.95 3.87 2.00
CA SER A 63 6.79 3.07 0.78
C SER A 63 5.70 2.02 0.93
N PHE A 64 4.87 1.89 -0.10
CA PHE A 64 3.79 0.92 -0.22
C PHE A 64 4.21 -0.24 -1.12
N TYR A 65 4.63 -1.34 -0.50
CA TYR A 65 5.06 -2.55 -1.19
C TYR A 65 4.13 -3.74 -0.91
N SER A 66 4.36 -4.84 -1.62
CA SER A 66 3.70 -6.11 -1.35
C SER A 66 4.74 -7.20 -1.32
N THR A 67 4.74 -7.97 -0.24
CA THR A 67 5.58 -9.16 -0.14
C THR A 67 4.92 -10.28 -0.92
N VAL A 68 5.60 -10.80 -1.93
CA VAL A 68 5.16 -11.96 -2.71
C VAL A 68 6.07 -13.11 -2.34
N THR A 69 5.49 -14.24 -1.95
CA THR A 69 6.25 -15.48 -1.77
C THR A 69 6.24 -16.22 -3.11
N PRO A 70 7.35 -16.24 -3.88
CA PRO A 70 7.40 -17.01 -5.11
C PRO A 70 7.22 -18.50 -4.79
N LYS A 71 6.55 -19.23 -5.68
CA LYS A 71 6.48 -20.69 -5.55
C LYS A 71 7.86 -21.31 -5.83
N PRO A 72 8.14 -22.51 -5.30
CA PRO A 72 9.36 -23.23 -5.63
C PRO A 72 9.53 -23.37 -7.16
N GLY A 73 10.62 -22.82 -7.69
CA GLY A 73 10.91 -22.84 -9.13
C GLY A 73 10.45 -21.60 -9.93
N GLU A 74 9.77 -20.64 -9.30
CA GLU A 74 9.47 -19.34 -9.94
C GLU A 74 10.54 -18.30 -9.62
N THR A 75 10.99 -17.56 -10.63
CA THR A 75 11.84 -16.39 -10.44
C THR A 75 10.97 -15.25 -9.89
N PRO A 76 11.31 -14.64 -8.75
CA PRO A 76 10.58 -13.47 -8.27
C PRO A 76 10.68 -12.35 -9.30
N VAL A 77 9.54 -11.96 -9.87
CA VAL A 77 9.45 -10.84 -10.81
C VAL A 77 9.36 -9.57 -9.97
N GLY A 78 10.45 -8.80 -9.94
CA GLY A 78 10.46 -7.48 -9.34
C GLY A 78 9.46 -6.58 -10.05
N THR A 79 8.53 -6.01 -9.30
CA THR A 79 7.53 -5.10 -9.86
C THR A 79 8.13 -3.71 -9.95
N PRO A 80 8.02 -3.00 -11.08
CA PRO A 80 8.64 -1.69 -11.23
C PRO A 80 8.14 -0.72 -10.16
N ILE A 81 9.08 -0.07 -9.48
CA ILE A 81 8.77 0.90 -8.44
C ILE A 81 8.29 2.20 -9.10
N GLN A 82 6.98 2.38 -9.13
CA GLN A 82 6.30 3.63 -9.44
C GLN A 82 6.58 4.69 -8.36
N PRO A 83 6.85 5.95 -8.74
CA PRO A 83 7.09 7.04 -7.79
C PRO A 83 5.88 7.35 -6.91
N SER A 84 4.67 6.97 -7.34
CA SER A 84 3.45 7.13 -6.55
C SER A 84 3.34 6.16 -5.36
N GLN A 85 4.14 5.10 -5.32
CA GLN A 85 4.10 4.13 -4.22
C GLN A 85 5.08 4.48 -3.10
N THR A 86 5.90 5.51 -3.27
CA THR A 86 6.89 5.97 -2.29
C THR A 86 6.72 7.46 -2.06
N MET A 87 6.90 7.93 -0.83
CA MET A 87 6.99 9.36 -0.54
C MET A 87 8.02 9.65 0.54
N HIS A 88 8.55 10.86 0.53
CA HIS A 88 9.41 11.32 1.61
C HIS A 88 8.57 11.73 2.82
N ALA A 89 8.73 11.00 3.91
CA ALA A 89 8.11 11.25 5.20
C ALA A 89 9.05 12.09 6.07
N LYS A 90 8.52 13.16 6.68
CA LYS A 90 9.28 14.01 7.59
C LYS A 90 8.81 13.78 9.02
N LYS A 91 9.67 14.09 9.98
CA LYS A 91 9.31 14.07 11.40
C LYS A 91 8.01 14.83 11.68
N GLY A 92 7.23 14.30 12.61
CA GLY A 92 5.90 14.79 12.99
C GLY A 92 4.77 13.95 12.38
N THR A 93 3.55 14.45 12.54
CA THR A 93 2.33 13.80 12.04
C THR A 93 1.87 14.45 10.75
N HIS A 94 1.78 13.68 9.67
CA HIS A 94 1.38 14.16 8.36
C HIS A 94 0.45 13.16 7.66
N SER A 95 -0.40 13.66 6.78
CA SER A 95 -1.20 12.81 5.90
C SER A 95 -0.35 12.27 4.75
N PHE A 96 -0.65 11.05 4.31
CA PHE A 96 -0.03 10.44 3.14
C PHE A 96 -1.08 9.94 2.14
N THR A 97 -0.65 9.84 0.89
CA THR A 97 -1.39 9.16 -0.17
C THR A 97 -0.38 8.43 -1.03
N LEU A 98 -0.50 7.10 -1.06
CA LEU A 98 0.37 6.23 -1.85
C LEU A 98 -0.48 5.40 -2.78
N SER A 99 -0.04 5.18 -4.01
CA SER A 99 -0.74 4.34 -4.96
C SER A 99 0.19 3.46 -5.75
N LYS A 100 -0.28 2.26 -6.09
CA LYS A 100 0.45 1.34 -6.93
C LYS A 100 -0.48 0.48 -7.76
N VAL A 101 0.03 0.01 -8.90
CA VAL A 101 -0.64 -1.03 -9.69
C VAL A 101 -0.36 -2.39 -9.06
N ILE A 102 -1.43 -3.15 -8.79
CA ILE A 102 -1.32 -4.53 -8.34
C ILE A 102 -0.87 -5.38 -9.52
N THR A 103 0.29 -6.00 -9.40
CA THR A 103 0.88 -6.85 -10.45
C THR A 103 0.92 -8.31 -10.03
N THR A 104 0.79 -8.58 -8.74
CA THR A 104 0.87 -9.90 -8.13
C THR A 104 0.02 -9.96 -6.86
N THR A 105 -0.50 -11.13 -6.54
CA THR A 105 -1.18 -11.38 -5.26
C THR A 105 -0.12 -11.60 -4.19
N GLY A 106 -0.07 -10.71 -3.21
CA GLY A 106 0.88 -10.74 -2.11
C GLY A 106 0.33 -10.05 -0.87
N SER A 107 1.15 -9.88 0.16
CA SER A 107 0.79 -9.20 1.40
C SER A 107 1.14 -7.72 1.32
N PRO A 108 0.16 -6.82 1.08
CA PRO A 108 0.41 -5.39 1.01
C PRO A 108 0.82 -4.83 2.37
N HIS A 109 1.80 -3.94 2.38
CA HIS A 109 2.27 -3.27 3.58
C HIS A 109 2.77 -1.86 3.27
N VAL A 110 2.57 -0.96 4.21
CA VAL A 110 3.15 0.39 4.20
C VAL A 110 4.26 0.40 5.24
N SER A 111 5.45 0.86 4.88
CA SER A 111 6.60 0.86 5.79
C SER A 111 7.49 2.07 5.60
N PHE A 112 8.09 2.52 6.70
CA PHE A 112 9.17 3.49 6.73
C PHE A 112 10.50 2.80 6.45
N TYR A 113 11.26 3.38 5.54
CA TYR A 113 12.61 2.98 5.19
C TYR A 113 13.56 4.14 5.45
N HIS A 114 14.72 3.84 6.00
CA HIS A 114 15.74 4.85 6.23
C HIS A 114 16.32 5.29 4.87
N PRO A 115 16.30 6.59 4.52
CA PRO A 115 16.53 7.06 3.15
C PRO A 115 17.97 6.85 2.67
N LYS A 116 18.92 6.70 3.59
CA LYS A 116 20.34 6.46 3.26
C LYS A 116 20.71 4.98 3.20
N THR A 117 20.05 4.13 3.98
CA THR A 117 20.44 2.72 4.15
C THR A 117 19.43 1.75 3.55
N GLY A 118 18.22 2.21 3.24
CA GLY A 118 17.10 1.37 2.82
C GLY A 118 16.61 0.42 3.90
N GLN A 119 17.03 0.60 5.16
CA GLN A 119 16.63 -0.27 6.27
C GLN A 119 15.19 0.04 6.68
N GLY A 120 14.35 -1.00 6.81
CA GLY A 120 13.00 -0.86 7.35
C GLY A 120 13.05 -0.48 8.83
N ILE A 121 12.42 0.65 9.17
CA ILE A 121 12.32 1.19 10.54
C ILE A 121 11.04 0.69 11.19
N GLY A 122 9.96 0.63 10.40
CA GLY A 122 8.69 0.13 10.88
C GLY A 122 7.64 0.10 9.78
N GLY A 123 6.57 -0.64 9.99
CA GLY A 123 5.53 -0.79 9.01
C GLY A 123 4.29 -1.48 9.52
N VAL A 124 3.23 -1.35 8.75
CA VAL A 124 1.96 -2.04 8.96
C VAL A 124 1.58 -2.81 7.71
N TYR A 125 1.33 -4.09 7.90
CA TYR A 125 0.67 -4.92 6.90
C TYR A 125 -0.82 -4.64 6.95
N PHE A 126 -1.47 -4.73 5.80
CA PHE A 126 -2.92 -4.74 5.75
C PHE A 126 -3.38 -5.80 4.76
N SER A 127 -4.66 -6.10 4.79
CA SER A 127 -5.30 -6.96 3.80
C SER A 127 -6.64 -6.35 3.47
N VAL A 128 -7.02 -6.40 2.20
CA VAL A 128 -8.40 -6.06 1.86
C VAL A 128 -9.27 -7.24 2.25
N LYS A 129 -10.40 -6.97 2.88
CA LYS A 129 -11.45 -7.98 2.97
C LYS A 129 -11.93 -8.18 1.55
N GLN A 130 -11.98 -9.43 1.11
CA GLN A 130 -12.82 -9.72 -0.04
C GLN A 130 -14.23 -9.34 0.36
N GLY A 131 -14.74 -8.27 -0.24
CA GLY A 131 -16.13 -7.94 -0.25
C GLY A 131 -16.83 -9.18 -0.78
N THR A 132 -17.45 -9.93 0.13
CA THR A 132 -18.54 -10.79 -0.26
C THR A 132 -19.55 -9.88 -0.94
N GLU A 133 -19.50 -9.80 -2.27
CA GLU A 133 -20.57 -9.26 -3.08
C GLU A 133 -21.79 -10.10 -2.73
N LYS A 134 -22.58 -9.61 -1.77
CA LYS A 134 -23.97 -10.00 -1.67
C LYS A 134 -24.65 -9.43 -2.91
N ARG A 135 -24.53 -10.14 -4.03
CA ARG A 135 -25.58 -10.16 -5.03
C ARG A 135 -26.83 -10.66 -4.34
N SER A 136 -27.71 -9.75 -3.97
CA SER A 136 -29.10 -10.00 -3.61
C SER A 136 -29.77 -8.63 -3.71
N LYS A 137 -30.78 -8.38 -4.54
CA LYS A 137 -31.70 -9.25 -5.28
C LYS A 137 -32.32 -8.42 -6.40
#